data_AF-A0A951HTM4-F1
#
_entry.id   AF-A0A951HTM4-F1
#
_cell.length_a   1.000
_cell.length_b   1.000
_cell.length_c   1.000
_cell.angle_alpha   90.00
_cell.angle_beta   90.00
_cell.angle_gamma   90.00
#
_symmetry.space_group_name_H-M   'P 1'
#
loop_
_entity.id
_entity.type
_entity.pdbx_description
1 polymer ?
#
loop_
_entity_poly.entity_id
_entity_poly.type
_entity_poly.pdbx_seq_one_letter_code
_entity_poly.pdbx_strand_id
1 'polypeptide(L)'
;MFEVEVQNETCQTQSTMKFMVLPRIGEGVQLLGPDGFWASYDVVDVWYQRAQYGDVWVPYLHVRKTPDNDAGRVQEPAPVARPSSPTH
;
A
#
# COMPACT_ATOMS: atom_id res chain seq x y z
N MET A 1 -2.66 -17.01 -3.00
CA MET A 1 -2.33 -15.68 -3.58
C MET A 1 -3.53 -15.25 -4.42
N PHE A 2 -4.08 -14.08 -4.12
CA PHE A 2 -5.30 -13.52 -4.71
C PHE A 2 -4.93 -12.42 -5.70
N GLU A 3 -5.48 -12.46 -6.90
CA GLU A 3 -5.42 -11.31 -7.83
C GLU A 3 -6.57 -10.38 -7.49
N VAL A 4 -6.25 -9.11 -7.25
CA VAL A 4 -7.18 -8.09 -6.77
C VAL A 4 -7.01 -6.85 -7.62
N GLU A 5 -8.11 -6.33 -8.15
CA GLU A 5 -8.10 -5.00 -8.77
C GLU A 5 -8.15 -3.93 -7.68
N VAL A 6 -7.17 -3.03 -7.72
CA VAL A 6 -7.05 -1.89 -6.80
C VAL A 6 -7.47 -0.63 -7.54
N GLN A 7 -8.54 -0.01 -7.06
CA GLN A 7 -9.03 1.30 -7.50
C GLN A 7 -8.50 2.36 -6.55
N ASN A 8 -7.60 3.20 -7.04
CA ASN A 8 -6.94 4.24 -6.27
C ASN A 8 -7.64 5.58 -6.48
N GLU A 9 -8.37 6.04 -5.46
CA GLU A 9 -9.09 7.31 -5.48
C GLU A 9 -8.13 8.51 -5.63
N THR A 10 -6.98 8.46 -4.95
CA THR A 10 -6.06 9.60 -4.89
C THR A 10 -5.35 9.84 -6.22
N CYS A 11 -4.91 8.76 -6.86
CA CYS A 11 -4.18 8.85 -8.13
C CYS A 11 -5.10 8.70 -9.35
N GLN A 12 -6.38 8.38 -9.14
CA GLN A 12 -7.35 8.09 -10.21
C GLN A 12 -6.85 6.98 -11.15
N THR A 13 -6.33 5.90 -10.58
CA THR A 13 -5.74 4.76 -11.32
C THR A 13 -6.40 3.43 -10.94
N GLN A 14 -6.35 2.47 -11.87
CA GLN A 14 -6.71 1.07 -11.63
C GLN A 14 -5.56 0.14 -12.00
N SER A 15 -5.31 -0.86 -11.16
CA SER A 15 -4.25 -1.85 -11.41
C SER A 15 -4.56 -3.18 -10.73
N THR A 16 -4.15 -4.29 -11.34
CA THR A 16 -4.29 -5.62 -10.77
C THR A 16 -3.02 -6.00 -10.01
N MET A 17 -3.17 -6.37 -8.74
CA MET A 17 -2.06 -6.74 -7.87
C MET A 17 -2.32 -8.09 -7.21
N LYS A 18 -1.24 -8.74 -6.77
CA LYS A 18 -1.31 -10.04 -6.10
C LYS A 18 -1.11 -9.90 -4.60
N PHE A 19 -2.08 -10.37 -3.84
CA PHE A 19 -2.05 -10.35 -2.39
C PHE A 19 -1.93 -11.77 -1.81
N MET A 20 -1.23 -11.91 -0.69
CA MET A 20 -1.24 -13.17 0.07
C MET A 20 -2.53 -13.32 0.86
N VAL A 21 -3.05 -12.21 1.38
CA VAL A 21 -4.29 -12.10 2.15
C VAL A 21 -5.04 -10.85 1.69
N LEU A 22 -6.36 -10.92 1.62
CA LEU A 22 -7.19 -9.76 1.27
C LEU A 22 -7.22 -8.73 2.41
N PRO A 23 -6.82 -7.47 2.15
CA PRO A 23 -6.94 -6.38 3.11
C PRO A 23 -8.40 -6.12 3.50
N ARG A 24 -8.62 -5.63 4.73
CA ARG A 24 -9.95 -5.30 5.24
C ARG A 24 -10.19 -3.79 5.27
N ILE A 25 -11.46 -3.39 5.30
CA ILE A 25 -11.85 -1.98 5.48
C ILE A 25 -11.27 -1.45 6.80
N GLY A 26 -10.65 -0.28 6.76
CA GLY A 26 -9.96 0.33 7.91
C GLY A 26 -8.54 -0.18 8.16
N GLU A 27 -8.06 -1.16 7.40
CA GLU A 27 -6.63 -1.47 7.33
C GLU A 27 -5.91 -0.54 6.33
N GLY A 28 -4.59 -0.46 6.45
CA GLY A 28 -3.74 0.25 5.51
C GLY A 28 -2.98 -0.69 4.58
N VAL A 29 -2.82 -0.30 3.32
CA VAL A 29 -1.93 -0.96 2.34
C VAL A 29 -0.84 0.00 1.91
N GLN A 30 0.37 -0.52 1.69
CA GLN A 30 1.43 0.26 1.04
C GLN A 30 1.41 0.00 -0.45
N LEU A 31 1.31 1.07 -1.24
CA LEU A 31 1.35 1.00 -2.69
C LEU A 31 2.47 1.90 -3.22
N LEU A 32 3.12 1.45 -4.29
CA LEU A 32 4.11 2.26 -4.99
C LEU A 32 3.37 3.32 -5.81
N GLY A 33 3.59 4.58 -5.47
CA GLY A 33 3.03 5.71 -6.18
C GLY A 33 3.63 5.89 -7.58
N PRO A 34 2.97 6.69 -8.43
CA PRO A 34 3.49 7.03 -9.76
C PRO A 34 4.78 7.87 -9.71
N ASP A 35 5.09 8.47 -8.57
CA ASP A 35 6.33 9.18 -8.26
C ASP A 35 7.49 8.24 -7.89
N GLY A 36 7.24 6.94 -7.79
CA GLY A 36 8.23 5.93 -7.42
C GLY A 36 8.45 5.82 -5.91
N PHE A 37 7.62 6.47 -5.08
CA PHE A 37 7.69 6.36 -3.63
C PHE A 37 6.56 5.51 -3.08
N TRP A 38 6.85 4.76 -2.01
CA TRP A 38 5.83 4.02 -1.28
C TRP A 38 5.01 4.99 -0.44
N ALA A 39 3.69 4.85 -0.51
CA ALA A 39 2.76 5.59 0.33
C ALA A 39 1.75 4.65 0.97
N SER A 40 1.26 5.04 2.15
CA SER A 40 0.16 4.36 2.82
C SER A 40 -1.17 4.79 2.23
N TYR A 41 -2.06 3.82 2.05
CA TYR A 41 -3.43 4.02 1.61
C TYR A 41 -4.40 3.31 2.56
N ASP A 42 -5.45 4.00 2.95
CA ASP A 42 -6.56 3.43 3.71
C ASP A 42 -7.47 2.63 2.76
N VAL A 43 -7.90 1.45 3.19
CA VAL A 43 -8.93 0.67 2.49
C VAL A 43 -10.30 1.26 2.80
N VAL A 44 -10.91 1.87 1.79
CA VAL A 44 -12.21 2.56 1.88
C VAL A 44 -13.35 1.56 1.68
N ASP A 45 -13.21 0.63 0.74
CA ASP A 45 -14.22 -0.38 0.44
C ASP A 45 -13.61 -1.67 -0.09
N VAL A 46 -14.31 -2.78 0.15
CA VAL A 46 -13.98 -4.12 -0.35
C VAL A 46 -15.25 -4.77 -0.83
N TRP A 47 -15.30 -5.16 -2.10
CA TRP A 47 -16.45 -5.90 -2.65
C TRP A 47 -15.99 -7.07 -3.50
N TYR A 48 -16.96 -7.95 -3.78
CA TYR A 48 -16.75 -9.10 -4.64
C TYR A 48 -17.72 -9.02 -5.82
N GLN A 49 -17.21 -9.27 -7.01
CA GLN A 49 -18.02 -9.38 -8.21
C GLN A 49 -17.92 -10.79 -8.76
N ARG A 50 -19.04 -11.35 -9.22
CA ARG A 50 -19.02 -12.65 -9.88
C ARG A 50 -18.19 -12.56 -11.16
N ALA A 51 -17.26 -13.49 -11.34
CA ALA A 51 -16.44 -13.57 -12.53
C ALA A 51 -17.30 -13.68 -13.79
N GLN A 52 -16.79 -13.16 -14.92
CA GLN A 52 -17.48 -13.26 -16.21
C GLN A 52 -17.62 -14.72 -16.67
N TYR A 53 -16.67 -15.58 -16.28
CA TYR A 53 -16.64 -16.99 -16.63
C TYR A 53 -16.39 -17.81 -15.35
N GLY A 54 -17.32 -18.70 -15.03
CA GLY A 54 -17.26 -19.55 -13.83
C GLY A 54 -18.06 -19.02 -12.64
N ASP A 55 -18.14 -19.84 -11.59
CA ASP A 55 -18.86 -19.54 -10.35
C ASP A 55 -17.88 -19.16 -9.23
N VAL A 56 -17.05 -18.16 -9.53
CA VAL A 56 -16.01 -17.64 -8.62
C VAL A 56 -16.25 -16.16 -8.38
N TRP A 57 -16.04 -15.73 -7.14
CA TRP A 57 -16.13 -14.34 -6.72
C TRP A 57 -14.74 -13.70 -6.75
N VAL A 58 -14.61 -12.59 -7.47
CA VAL A 58 -13.37 -11.84 -7.63
C VAL A 58 -13.39 -10.63 -6.70
N PRO A 59 -12.35 -10.43 -5.87
CA PRO A 59 -12.25 -9.30 -4.96
C PRO A 59 -11.79 -8.02 -5.68
N TYR A 60 -12.32 -6.89 -5.22
CA TYR A 60 -11.93 -5.55 -5.63
C TYR A 60 -11.68 -4.70 -4.39
N LEU A 61 -10.70 -3.79 -4.50
CA LEU A 61 -10.24 -2.97 -3.39
C LEU A 61 -10.29 -1.50 -3.80
N HIS A 62 -11.04 -0.68 -3.07
CA HIS A 62 -11.01 0.77 -3.23
C HIS A 62 -10.16 1.38 -2.11
N VAL A 63 -9.17 2.17 -2.50
CA VAL A 63 -8.18 2.75 -1.59
C VAL A 63 -8.03 4.25 -1.80
N ARG A 64 -7.69 4.94 -0.72
CA ARG A 64 -7.37 6.37 -0.74
C ARG A 64 -6.10 6.60 0.06
N LYS A 65 -5.21 7.47 -0.42
CA LYS A 65 -3.96 7.78 0.26
C LYS A 65 -4.28 8.27 1.68
N THR A 66 -3.67 7.63 2.67
CA THR A 66 -3.77 8.08 4.06
C THR A 66 -3.17 9.49 4.11
N PRO A 67 -3.88 10.50 4.65
CA PRO A 67 -3.30 11.83 4.79
C PRO A 67 -2.01 11.72 5.59
N ASP A 68 -0.98 12.50 5.24
CA ASP A 68 0.28 12.61 5.98
C ASP A 68 -0.02 13.13 7.40
N ASN A 69 -0.40 12.21 8.28
CA ASN A 69 -0.23 12.36 9.70
C ASN A 69 1.14 11.76 9.98
N ASP A 70 2.03 12.49 10.64
CA ASP A 70 3.47 12.25 10.92
C ASP A 70 3.90 10.84 11.46
N ALA A 71 3.04 9.83 11.44
CA ALA A 71 3.24 8.51 12.04
C ALA A 71 3.96 7.48 11.14
N GLY A 72 4.50 7.88 9.98
CA GLY A 72 4.98 6.94 8.96
C GLY A 72 6.33 7.24 8.32
N ARG A 73 7.06 8.28 8.76
CA ARG A 73 8.47 8.41 8.35
C ARG A 73 9.23 7.25 8.98
N VAL A 74 9.44 6.18 8.20
CA VAL A 74 10.51 5.23 8.48
C VAL A 74 11.77 6.09 8.59
N GLN A 75 12.22 6.34 9.82
CA GLN A 75 13.50 6.98 10.04
C GLN A 75 14.52 6.07 9.36
N GLU A 76 15.14 6.58 8.30
CA GLU A 76 16.41 6.06 7.85
C GLU A 76 17.29 5.93 9.10
N PRO A 77 17.84 4.74 9.42
CA PRO A 77 18.63 4.59 10.63
C PRO A 77 19.76 5.61 10.56
N ALA A 78 19.83 6.48 11.57
CA ALA A 78 20.81 7.56 11.63
C ALA A 78 22.21 7.00 11.28
N PRO A 79 23.00 7.70 10.45
CA PRO A 79 24.32 7.21 10.08
C PRO A 79 25.11 6.98 11.36
N VAL A 80 25.57 5.74 11.57
CA VAL A 80 26.38 5.38 12.74
C VAL A 80 27.57 6.34 12.75
N ALA A 81 27.63 7.21 13.77
CA ALA A 81 28.74 8.12 13.93
C ALA A 81 30.00 7.26 14.14
N ARG A 82 30.95 7.36 13.21
CA ARG A 82 32.26 6.70 13.38
C ARG A 82 32.92 7.33 14.62
N PRO A 83 33.51 6.52 15.53
CA PRO A 83 34.22 7.09 16.66
C PRO A 83 35.39 7.93 16.15
N SER A 84 35.49 9.16 16.65
CA SER A 84 36.59 10.08 16.38
C SER A 84 37.90 9.44 16.82
N SER A 85 38.85 9.29 15.91
CA SER A 85 40.21 8.87 16.25
C SER A 85 40.82 9.86 17.25
N PRO A 86 41.49 9.38 18.32
CA PRO A 86 42.13 10.27 19.28
C PRO A 86 43.32 10.99 18.63
N THR A 87 43.37 12.29 18.90
CA THR A 87 44.41 13.25 18.51
C THR A 87 45.78 12.87 19.06
N HIS A 88 46.85 13.11 18.29
CA HIS A 88 48.23 13.10 18.76
C HIS A 88 48.92 14.40 18.37
#